data_AF-A0A6P0YK91-F1
#
_entry.id   AF-A0A6P0YK91-F1
#
_cell.length_a   1.000
_cell.length_b   1.000
_cell.length_c   1.000
_cell.angle_alpha   90.00
_cell.angle_beta   90.00
_cell.angle_gamma   90.00
#
_symmetry.space_group_name_H-M   'P 1'
#
loop_
_entity.id
_entity.type
_entity.pdbx_description
1 polymer ?
#
loop_
_entity_poly.entity_id
_entity_poly.type
_entity_poly.pdbx_seq_one_letter_code
_entity_poly.pdbx_strand_id
1 'polypeptide(L)'
;SPALWILLIVLGINIFVAFYERRVGHKIGSSILIADSHHTMSDIWVTVIVIAGLIGIWQGNIWNLPIFRWLDVVLAFPVALLVFRSAWEVLKENLPWLVDYMAVAPEAIHAIAMEVPGVVNCHDIASRGVIGRQVFIEMHLIVNSDDIETAHQITEKVEALLQERFHPARIMIHVEPPAYKSEHISYESE
;
A
#
# COMPACT_ATOMS: atom_id res chain seq x y z
N SER A 1 15.75 14.27 30.89
CA SER A 1 14.94 15.13 29.99
C SER A 1 13.60 14.43 29.73
N PRO A 2 12.48 15.17 29.59
CA PRO A 2 11.17 14.57 29.33
C PRO A 2 11.15 13.71 28.05
N ALA A 3 11.95 14.06 27.05
CA ALA A 3 12.12 13.29 25.82
C ALA A 3 12.63 11.86 26.04
N LEU A 4 13.58 11.64 26.96
CA LEU A 4 14.08 10.30 27.29
C LEU A 4 12.98 9.41 27.90
N TRP A 5 12.14 9.99 28.77
CA TRP A 5 11.02 9.26 29.37
C TRP A 5 9.98 8.87 28.33
N ILE A 6 9.64 9.77 27.40
CA ILE A 6 8.72 9.47 26.29
C ILE A 6 9.29 8.33 25.43
N LEU A 7 10.57 8.39 25.06
CA LEU A 7 11.21 7.35 24.24
C LEU A 7 11.28 6.00 24.95
N LEU A 8 11.53 5.97 26.27
CA LEU A 8 11.52 4.73 27.04
C LEU A 8 10.12 4.10 27.11
N ILE A 9 9.08 4.92 27.22
CA ILE A 9 7.68 4.44 27.19
C ILE A 9 7.36 3.87 25.80
N VAL A 10 7.68 4.60 24.73
CA VAL A 10 7.47 4.15 23.34
C VAL A 10 8.23 2.84 23.07
N LEU A 11 9.49 2.73 23.50
CA LEU A 11 10.27 1.50 23.40
C LEU A 11 9.59 0.33 24.10
N GLY A 12 9.09 0.53 25.32
CA GLY A 12 8.38 -0.50 26.08
C GLY A 12 7.10 -0.96 25.38
N ILE A 13 6.34 -0.03 24.81
CA ILE A 13 5.13 -0.33 24.02
C ILE A 13 5.50 -1.15 22.78
N ASN A 14 6.49 -0.72 21.99
CA ASN A 14 6.87 -1.43 20.77
C ASN A 14 7.39 -2.84 21.06
N ILE A 15 8.17 -3.03 22.14
CA ILE A 15 8.61 -4.37 22.58
C ILE A 15 7.41 -5.25 22.91
N PHE A 16 6.43 -4.73 23.66
CA PHE A 16 5.23 -5.47 24.00
C PHE A 16 4.43 -5.87 22.76
N VAL A 17 4.21 -4.92 21.83
CA VAL A 17 3.47 -5.14 20.58
C VAL A 17 4.15 -6.19 19.72
N ALA A 18 5.46 -6.08 19.48
CA ALA A 18 6.20 -7.04 18.68
C ALA A 18 6.17 -8.47 19.26
N PHE A 19 6.28 -8.61 20.59
CA PHE A 19 6.16 -9.91 21.25
C PHE A 19 4.73 -10.47 21.13
N TYR A 20 3.72 -9.62 21.25
CA TYR A 20 2.33 -10.01 21.12
C TYR A 20 2.00 -10.46 19.68
N GLU A 21 2.35 -9.65 18.68
CA GLU A 21 2.19 -9.94 17.25
C GLU A 21 2.86 -11.27 16.88
N ARG A 22 4.12 -11.46 17.30
CA ARG A 22 4.84 -12.71 17.04
C ARG A 22 4.16 -13.91 17.69
N ARG A 23 3.74 -13.77 18.95
CA ARG A 23 3.07 -14.85 19.70
C ARG A 23 1.74 -15.23 19.06
N VAL A 24 0.91 -14.24 18.71
CA VAL A 24 -0.39 -14.48 18.08
C VAL A 24 -0.18 -15.02 16.66
N GLY A 25 0.77 -14.47 15.90
CA GLY A 25 1.07 -14.86 14.53
C GLY A 25 1.45 -16.34 14.44
N HIS A 26 2.31 -16.83 15.34
CA HIS A 26 2.62 -18.24 15.44
C HIS A 26 1.43 -19.10 15.90
N LYS A 27 0.58 -18.59 16.81
CA LYS A 27 -0.58 -19.34 17.32
C LYS A 27 -1.64 -19.57 16.24
N ILE A 28 -1.87 -18.59 15.37
CA ILE A 28 -2.92 -18.64 14.33
C ILE A 28 -2.36 -18.95 12.93
N GLY A 29 -1.04 -19.14 12.79
CA GLY A 29 -0.40 -19.39 11.50
C GLY A 29 -0.45 -18.20 10.53
N SER A 30 -0.55 -16.96 11.03
CA SER A 30 -0.64 -15.76 10.20
C SER A 30 0.76 -15.28 9.82
N SER A 31 1.11 -15.41 8.54
CA SER A 31 2.35 -14.87 7.98
C SER A 31 2.39 -13.34 8.02
N ILE A 32 1.24 -12.68 7.92
CA ILE A 32 1.10 -11.22 8.00
C ILE A 32 1.52 -10.73 9.38
N LEU A 33 0.97 -11.34 10.45
CA LEU A 33 1.27 -10.90 11.82
C LEU A 33 2.72 -11.20 12.23
N ILE A 34 3.31 -12.26 11.65
CA ILE A 34 4.74 -12.55 11.81
C ILE A 34 5.58 -11.48 11.10
N ALA A 35 5.21 -11.07 9.88
CA ALA A 35 5.89 -10.01 9.15
C ALA A 35 5.83 -8.67 9.89
N ASP A 36 4.65 -8.29 10.41
CA ASP A 36 4.49 -7.08 11.23
C ASP A 36 5.39 -7.10 12.45
N SER A 37 5.50 -8.25 13.15
CA SER A 37 6.39 -8.37 14.31
C SER A 37 7.88 -8.14 13.98
N HIS A 38 8.31 -8.46 12.76
CA HIS A 38 9.67 -8.18 12.28
C HIS A 38 9.88 -6.70 11.96
N HIS A 39 8.85 -6.03 11.43
CA HIS A 39 8.86 -4.59 11.21
C HIS A 39 8.94 -3.84 12.55
N THR A 40 8.05 -4.15 13.50
CA THR A 40 8.05 -3.58 14.85
C THR A 40 9.39 -3.81 15.58
N MET A 41 10.06 -4.95 15.34
CA MET A 41 11.42 -5.20 15.86
C MET A 41 12.49 -4.28 15.27
N SER A 42 12.36 -3.87 14.02
CA SER A 42 13.28 -2.91 13.40
C SER A 42 13.14 -1.53 14.05
N ASP A 43 11.91 -1.11 14.35
CA ASP A 43 11.64 0.17 15.04
C ASP A 43 12.19 0.21 16.48
N ILE A 44 12.15 -0.93 17.17
CA ILE A 44 12.77 -1.09 18.50
C ILE A 44 14.27 -0.81 18.40
N TRP A 45 14.98 -1.39 17.43
CA TRP A 45 16.41 -1.16 17.26
C TRP A 45 16.75 0.30 16.96
N VAL A 46 15.96 0.96 16.09
CA VAL A 46 16.12 2.39 15.80
C VAL A 46 15.94 3.21 17.09
N THR A 47 14.89 2.92 17.87
CA THR A 47 14.60 3.62 19.13
C THR A 47 15.70 3.42 20.16
N VAL A 48 16.28 2.21 20.28
CA VAL A 48 17.42 1.92 21.16
C VAL A 48 18.65 2.74 20.78
N ILE A 49 18.96 2.86 19.50
CA ILE A 49 20.10 3.67 19.01
C ILE A 49 19.91 5.15 19.38
N VAL A 50 18.70 5.68 19.20
CA VAL A 50 18.35 7.07 19.57
C VAL A 50 18.55 7.30 21.08
N ILE A 51 18.02 6.40 21.92
CA ILE A 51 18.15 6.49 23.38
C ILE A 51 19.63 6.43 23.80
N ALA A 52 20.41 5.53 23.21
CA ALA A 52 21.85 5.42 23.48
C ALA A 52 22.60 6.72 23.13
N GLY A 53 22.28 7.33 21.98
CA GLY A 53 22.84 8.63 21.58
C GLY A 53 22.51 9.75 22.56
N LEU A 54 21.25 9.84 23.01
CA LEU A 54 20.80 10.84 23.98
C LEU A 54 21.43 10.65 25.37
N ILE A 55 21.62 9.41 25.81
CA ILE A 55 22.33 9.11 27.06
C ILE A 55 23.81 9.52 26.95
N GLY A 56 24.44 9.27 25.79
CA GLY A 56 25.81 9.71 25.52
C GLY A 56 25.98 11.23 25.58
N ILE A 57 25.05 11.98 24.99
CA ILE A 57 24.99 13.44 25.08
C ILE A 57 24.79 13.91 26.52
N TRP A 58 23.86 13.29 27.25
CA TRP A 58 23.56 13.66 28.64
C TRP A 58 24.76 13.42 29.57
N GLN A 59 25.46 12.29 29.41
CA GLN A 59 26.70 12.05 30.13
C GLN A 59 27.80 13.03 29.69
N GLY A 60 27.97 13.33 28.41
CA GLY A 60 28.94 14.34 27.95
C GLY A 60 28.75 15.73 28.59
N ASN A 61 27.50 16.14 28.79
CA ASN A 61 27.16 17.39 29.48
C ASN A 61 27.44 17.35 31.00
N ILE A 62 27.26 16.20 31.67
CA ILE A 62 27.45 16.10 33.14
C ILE A 62 28.94 16.16 33.54
N TRP A 63 29.86 15.74 32.65
CA TRP A 63 31.31 15.75 32.89
C TRP A 63 31.99 17.07 32.50
N ASN A 64 31.21 18.07 32.05
CA ASN A 64 31.61 19.45 31.74
C ASN A 64 32.89 19.55 30.87
N LEU A 65 33.04 18.63 29.91
CA LEU A 65 34.17 18.60 28.99
C LEU A 65 33.88 19.56 27.82
N PRO A 66 34.67 20.64 27.62
CA PRO A 66 34.39 21.68 26.63
C PRO A 66 34.41 21.20 25.16
N ILE A 67 34.93 19.99 24.90
CA ILE A 67 34.95 19.36 23.58
C ILE A 67 33.57 18.80 23.16
N PHE A 68 32.63 18.64 24.10
CA PHE A 68 31.33 18.00 23.86
C PHE A 68 30.22 18.92 23.32
N ARG A 69 30.41 20.25 23.31
CA ARG A 69 29.39 21.19 22.77
C ARG A 69 29.10 20.99 21.28
N TRP A 70 30.08 20.48 20.53
CA TRP A 70 29.97 20.19 19.10
C TRP A 70 29.53 18.74 18.89
N LEU A 71 29.74 17.88 19.89
CA LEU A 71 29.36 16.47 19.86
C LEU A 71 27.84 16.30 19.84
N ASP A 72 27.09 17.25 20.42
CA ASP A 72 25.63 17.28 20.35
C ASP A 72 25.14 17.32 18.88
N VAL A 73 25.74 18.16 18.05
CA VAL A 73 25.43 18.25 16.60
C VAL A 73 25.95 17.04 15.83
N VAL A 74 27.18 16.57 16.15
CA VAL A 74 27.81 15.43 15.47
C VAL A 74 27.09 14.11 15.77
N LEU A 75 26.53 13.93 16.97
CA LEU A 75 25.73 12.76 17.33
C LEU A 75 24.26 12.91 16.90
N ALA A 76 23.70 14.12 16.89
CA ALA A 76 22.35 14.36 16.40
C ALA A 76 22.24 14.09 14.89
N PHE A 77 23.29 14.33 14.10
CA PHE A 77 23.23 14.18 12.64
C PHE A 77 23.03 12.72 12.17
N PRO A 78 23.79 11.71 12.63
CA PRO A 78 23.53 10.30 12.33
C PRO A 78 22.17 9.81 12.83
N VAL A 79 21.75 10.27 14.01
CA VAL A 79 20.44 9.93 14.58
C VAL A 79 19.30 10.50 13.73
N ALA A 80 19.40 11.76 13.33
CA ALA A 80 18.45 12.40 12.42
C ALA A 80 18.40 11.70 11.07
N LEU A 81 19.55 11.24 10.54
CA LEU A 81 19.61 10.48 9.30
C LEU A 81 18.92 9.11 9.44
N LEU A 82 19.11 8.41 10.55
CA LEU A 82 18.43 7.15 10.86
C LEU A 82 16.91 7.33 10.97
N VAL A 83 16.47 8.37 11.70
CA VAL A 83 15.04 8.70 11.84
C VAL A 83 14.44 9.08 10.47
N PHE A 84 15.13 9.91 9.69
CA PHE A 84 14.69 10.30 8.36
C PHE A 84 14.58 9.09 7.42
N ARG A 85 15.57 8.18 7.47
CA ARG A 85 15.55 6.96 6.68
C ARG A 85 14.38 6.04 7.07
N SER A 86 14.13 5.86 8.37
CA SER A 86 12.98 5.09 8.87
C SER A 86 11.66 5.73 8.42
N ALA A 87 11.51 7.05 8.58
CA ALA A 87 10.33 7.77 8.09
C ALA A 87 10.15 7.63 6.56
N TRP A 88 11.24 7.67 5.79
CA TRP A 88 11.21 7.49 4.34
C TRP A 88 10.82 6.07 3.93
N GLU A 89 11.29 5.06 4.66
CA GLU A 89 10.97 3.65 4.43
C GLU A 89 9.49 3.39 4.71
N VAL A 90 8.98 3.86 5.85
CA VAL A 90 7.55 3.80 6.19
C VAL A 90 6.71 4.54 5.14
N LEU A 91 7.11 5.74 4.73
CA LEU A 91 6.39 6.51 3.72
C LEU A 91 6.36 5.77 2.38
N LYS A 92 7.47 5.17 1.94
CA LYS A 92 7.55 4.40 0.69
C LYS A 92 6.72 3.12 0.74
N GLU A 93 6.59 2.49 1.89
CA GLU A 93 5.77 1.28 2.05
C GLU A 93 4.26 1.59 2.05
N ASN A 94 3.87 2.76 2.54
CA ASN A 94 2.46 3.15 2.71
C ASN A 94 1.90 3.99 1.53
N LEU A 95 2.75 4.72 0.81
CA LEU A 95 2.34 5.50 -0.38
C LEU A 95 1.68 4.67 -1.50
N PRO A 96 2.13 3.45 -1.83
CA PRO A 96 1.51 2.64 -2.90
C PRO A 96 0.06 2.25 -2.63
N TRP A 97 -0.41 2.33 -1.39
CA TRP A 97 -1.82 2.11 -1.03
C TRP A 97 -2.66 3.39 -1.12
N LEU A 98 -2.03 4.56 -1.03
CA LEU A 98 -2.69 5.87 -1.12
C LEU A 98 -2.76 6.40 -2.55
N VAL A 99 -1.91 5.89 -3.44
CA VAL A 99 -1.86 6.28 -4.85
C VAL A 99 -2.24 5.04 -5.66
N ASP A 100 -3.49 4.96 -6.10
CA ASP A 100 -4.10 3.89 -6.90
C ASP A 100 -3.11 3.17 -7.83
N TYR A 101 -2.47 2.12 -7.33
CA TYR A 101 -1.63 1.29 -8.18
C TYR A 101 -2.54 0.39 -9.02
N MET A 102 -2.86 0.87 -10.22
CA MET A 102 -3.63 0.10 -11.19
C MET A 102 -2.87 -1.19 -11.54
N ALA A 103 -3.49 -2.34 -11.27
CA ALA A 103 -2.86 -3.64 -11.54
C ALA A 103 -2.64 -3.89 -13.04
N VAL A 104 -3.50 -3.30 -13.88
CA VAL A 104 -3.50 -3.36 -15.33
C VAL A 104 -3.83 -1.97 -15.87
N ALA A 105 -3.12 -1.54 -16.90
CA ALA A 105 -3.40 -0.28 -17.58
C ALA A 105 -4.84 -0.26 -18.14
N PRO A 106 -5.66 0.76 -17.84
CA PRO A 106 -7.03 0.89 -18.36
C PRO A 106 -7.12 0.72 -19.88
N GLU A 107 -6.14 1.23 -20.61
CA GLU A 107 -6.09 1.16 -22.07
C GLU A 107 -6.00 -0.28 -22.59
N ALA A 108 -5.32 -1.16 -21.84
CA ALA A 108 -5.21 -2.58 -22.19
C ALA A 108 -6.55 -3.30 -21.98
N ILE A 109 -7.28 -3.00 -20.90
CA ILE A 109 -8.61 -3.56 -20.63
C ILE A 109 -9.61 -3.04 -21.66
N HIS A 110 -9.60 -1.72 -21.91
CA HIS A 110 -10.45 -1.09 -22.92
C HIS A 110 -10.26 -1.72 -24.30
N ALA A 111 -9.02 -1.89 -24.74
CA ALA A 111 -8.71 -2.50 -26.04
C ALA A 111 -9.32 -3.91 -26.16
N ILE A 112 -9.17 -4.75 -25.14
CA ILE A 112 -9.73 -6.11 -25.13
C ILE A 112 -11.26 -6.09 -25.12
N ALA A 113 -11.88 -5.22 -24.32
CA ALA A 113 -13.34 -5.10 -24.28
C ALA A 113 -13.92 -4.68 -25.63
N MET A 114 -13.26 -3.73 -26.32
CA MET A 114 -13.69 -3.23 -27.63
C MET A 114 -13.50 -4.24 -28.78
N GLU A 115 -12.74 -5.33 -28.57
CA GLU A 115 -12.65 -6.42 -29.56
C GLU A 115 -13.93 -7.26 -29.64
N VAL A 116 -14.78 -7.24 -28.61
CA VAL A 116 -16.02 -8.02 -28.57
C VAL A 116 -17.10 -7.35 -29.42
N PRO A 117 -17.62 -8.02 -30.46
CA PRO A 117 -18.71 -7.48 -31.27
C PRO A 117 -19.94 -7.18 -30.42
N GLY A 118 -20.46 -5.96 -30.54
CA GLY A 118 -21.61 -5.48 -29.77
C GLY A 118 -21.23 -4.56 -28.61
N VAL A 119 -19.95 -4.45 -28.24
CA VAL A 119 -19.49 -3.41 -27.33
C VAL A 119 -19.43 -2.06 -28.05
N VAL A 120 -20.08 -1.06 -27.47
CA VAL A 120 -20.14 0.32 -28.00
C VAL A 120 -19.11 1.20 -27.32
N ASN A 121 -18.91 1.02 -26.02
CA ASN A 121 -17.98 1.79 -25.22
C ASN A 121 -17.62 1.01 -23.94
N CYS A 122 -16.41 1.22 -23.44
CA CYS A 122 -15.94 0.72 -22.16
C CYS A 122 -15.22 1.87 -21.45
N HIS A 123 -15.63 2.19 -20.23
CA HIS A 123 -15.08 3.31 -19.48
C HIS A 123 -15.14 3.04 -17.97
N ASP A 124 -14.71 4.01 -17.19
CA ASP A 124 -14.63 3.94 -15.73
C ASP A 124 -13.86 2.69 -15.24
N ILE A 125 -12.72 2.43 -15.88
CA ILE A 125 -11.96 1.20 -15.64
C ILE A 125 -11.07 1.39 -14.42
N ALA A 126 -11.31 0.57 -13.40
CA ALA A 126 -10.47 0.43 -12.23
C ALA A 126 -9.88 -0.98 -12.16
N SER A 127 -8.61 -1.10 -11.80
CA SER A 127 -7.99 -2.40 -11.57
C SER A 127 -7.08 -2.39 -10.35
N ARG A 128 -7.10 -3.47 -9.58
CA ARG A 128 -6.27 -3.62 -8.37
C ARG A 128 -5.81 -5.05 -8.16
N GLY A 129 -4.75 -5.23 -7.38
CA GLY A 129 -4.16 -6.54 -7.11
C GLY A 129 -2.85 -6.80 -7.85
N VAL A 130 -2.51 -8.06 -8.03
CA VAL A 130 -1.21 -8.49 -8.59
C VAL A 130 -1.43 -9.54 -9.68
N ILE A 131 -0.95 -9.25 -10.89
CA ILE A 131 -1.00 -10.15 -12.05
C ILE A 131 -0.36 -11.50 -11.70
N GLY A 132 -1.02 -12.60 -12.06
CA GLY A 132 -0.57 -13.96 -11.77
C GLY A 132 -0.87 -14.47 -10.35
N ARG A 133 -1.42 -13.61 -9.46
CA ARG A 133 -1.89 -14.03 -8.14
C ARG A 133 -3.39 -13.82 -7.93
N GLN A 134 -3.85 -12.58 -8.10
CA GLN A 134 -5.26 -12.20 -8.11
C GLN A 134 -5.36 -10.76 -8.58
N VAL A 135 -6.10 -10.54 -9.66
CA VAL A 135 -6.48 -9.21 -10.15
C VAL A 135 -7.98 -9.00 -9.93
N PHE A 136 -8.37 -7.78 -9.62
CA PHE A 136 -9.76 -7.33 -9.61
C PHE A 136 -9.91 -6.25 -10.67
N ILE A 137 -10.91 -6.38 -11.52
CA ILE A 137 -11.22 -5.42 -12.59
C ILE A 137 -12.67 -4.99 -12.41
N GLU A 138 -12.90 -3.68 -12.36
CA GLU A 138 -14.23 -3.06 -12.29
C GLU A 138 -14.32 -2.09 -13.47
N MET A 139 -15.43 -2.11 -14.21
CA MET A 139 -15.62 -1.24 -15.38
C MET A 139 -17.09 -1.07 -15.77
N HIS A 140 -17.37 0.01 -16.48
CA HIS A 140 -18.65 0.26 -17.14
C HIS A 140 -18.59 -0.14 -18.61
N LEU A 141 -19.67 -0.75 -19.09
CA LEU A 141 -19.77 -1.27 -20.46
C LEU A 141 -21.10 -0.85 -21.08
N ILE A 142 -21.02 -0.20 -22.24
CA ILE A 142 -22.19 0.06 -23.09
C ILE A 142 -22.21 -0.98 -24.19
N VAL A 143 -23.35 -1.67 -24.33
CA VAL A 143 -23.56 -2.67 -25.38
C VAL A 143 -24.70 -2.27 -26.31
N ASN A 144 -24.60 -2.63 -27.58
CA ASN A 144 -25.64 -2.40 -28.58
C ASN A 144 -26.62 -3.56 -28.56
N SER A 145 -27.54 -3.56 -27.58
CA SER A 145 -28.58 -4.57 -27.44
C SER A 145 -29.87 -3.96 -26.90
N ASP A 146 -31.00 -4.35 -27.48
CA ASP A 146 -32.33 -3.99 -26.98
C ASP A 146 -32.90 -5.04 -26.01
N ASP A 147 -32.23 -6.19 -25.88
CA ASP A 147 -32.62 -7.28 -25.00
C ASP A 147 -31.54 -7.56 -23.93
N ILE A 148 -31.98 -8.03 -22.75
CA ILE A 148 -31.11 -8.29 -21.60
C ILE A 148 -30.24 -9.53 -21.82
N GLU A 149 -30.72 -10.52 -22.58
CA GLU A 149 -30.04 -11.81 -22.78
C GLU A 149 -28.81 -11.65 -23.70
N THR A 150 -28.95 -10.94 -24.81
CA THR A 150 -27.89 -10.53 -25.73
C THR A 150 -26.89 -9.61 -25.02
N ALA A 151 -27.36 -8.67 -24.19
CA ALA A 151 -26.47 -7.83 -23.38
C ALA A 151 -25.64 -8.68 -22.40
N HIS A 152 -26.26 -9.67 -21.75
CA HIS A 152 -25.57 -10.60 -20.87
C HIS A 152 -24.54 -11.44 -21.64
N GLN A 153 -24.89 -11.98 -22.81
CA GLN A 153 -23.98 -12.75 -23.65
C GLN A 153 -22.77 -11.94 -24.14
N ILE A 154 -22.95 -10.66 -24.48
CA ILE A 154 -21.82 -9.78 -24.84
C ILE A 154 -20.91 -9.58 -23.61
N THR A 155 -21.52 -9.36 -22.44
CA THR A 155 -20.80 -9.16 -21.18
C THR A 155 -19.99 -10.40 -20.79
N GLU A 156 -20.57 -11.60 -20.90
CA GLU A 156 -19.86 -12.87 -20.66
C GLU A 156 -18.66 -13.07 -21.60
N LYS A 157 -18.77 -12.66 -22.87
CA LYS A 157 -17.65 -12.73 -23.82
C LYS A 157 -16.51 -11.80 -23.42
N VAL A 158 -16.83 -10.57 -23.01
CA VAL A 158 -15.83 -9.62 -22.50
C VAL A 158 -15.15 -10.17 -21.25
N GLU A 159 -15.94 -10.70 -20.31
CA GLU A 159 -15.42 -11.32 -19.09
C GLU A 159 -14.49 -12.49 -19.41
N ALA A 160 -14.87 -13.37 -20.34
CA ALA A 160 -14.04 -14.51 -20.74
C ALA A 160 -12.68 -14.10 -21.33
N LEU A 161 -12.64 -13.08 -22.20
CA LEU A 161 -11.38 -12.60 -22.79
C LEU A 161 -10.45 -11.96 -21.74
N LEU A 162 -11.01 -11.14 -20.84
CA LEU A 162 -10.25 -10.56 -19.74
C LEU A 162 -9.75 -11.64 -18.77
N GLN A 163 -10.57 -12.67 -18.52
CA GLN A 163 -10.22 -13.80 -17.67
C GLN A 163 -9.11 -14.65 -18.28
N GLU A 164 -9.07 -14.80 -19.61
CA GLU A 164 -7.98 -15.48 -20.33
C GLU A 164 -6.68 -14.67 -20.23
N ARG A 165 -6.76 -13.35 -20.39
CA ARG A 165 -5.58 -12.49 -20.43
C ARG A 165 -4.93 -12.27 -19.06
N PHE A 166 -5.75 -12.11 -18.01
CA PHE A 166 -5.29 -11.67 -16.69
C PHE A 166 -5.50 -12.71 -15.58
N HIS A 167 -5.67 -13.98 -15.94
CA HIS A 167 -5.94 -15.05 -14.98
C HIS A 167 -4.88 -15.14 -13.86
N PRO A 168 -5.27 -15.35 -12.59
CA PRO A 168 -6.65 -15.32 -12.07
C PRO A 168 -7.15 -13.88 -11.86
N ALA A 169 -8.29 -13.56 -12.49
CA ALA A 169 -8.98 -12.27 -12.34
C ALA A 169 -10.39 -12.46 -11.74
N ARG A 170 -10.90 -11.42 -11.09
CA ARG A 170 -12.31 -11.27 -10.73
C ARG A 170 -12.79 -9.98 -11.40
N ILE A 171 -13.79 -10.10 -12.26
CA ILE A 171 -14.24 -9.01 -13.12
C ILE A 171 -15.66 -8.64 -12.71
N MET A 172 -15.94 -7.35 -12.60
CA MET A 172 -17.26 -6.80 -12.35
C MET A 172 -17.56 -5.80 -13.45
N ILE A 173 -18.63 -6.06 -14.20
CA ILE A 173 -19.04 -5.23 -15.34
C ILE A 173 -20.39 -4.61 -15.01
N HIS A 174 -20.45 -3.28 -14.98
CA HIS A 174 -21.70 -2.55 -14.91
C HIS A 174 -22.17 -2.25 -16.33
N VAL A 175 -23.29 -2.85 -16.74
CA VAL A 175 -23.85 -2.61 -18.08
C VAL A 175 -24.74 -1.37 -18.05
N GLU A 176 -24.40 -0.39 -18.87
CA GLU A 176 -25.11 0.88 -18.96
C GLU A 176 -25.88 1.03 -20.26
N PRO A 177 -27.02 1.77 -20.25
CA PRO A 177 -27.81 2.00 -21.44
C PRO A 177 -27.09 2.93 -22.43
N PRO A 178 -27.40 2.82 -23.75
CA PRO A 178 -26.71 3.58 -24.81
C PRO A 178 -26.76 5.11 -24.69
N ALA A 179 -27.68 5.64 -23.88
CA ALA A 179 -27.83 7.07 -23.63
C ALA A 179 -26.68 7.67 -22.80
N TYR A 180 -25.91 6.85 -22.09
CA TYR A 180 -24.82 7.28 -21.22
C TYR A 180 -23.47 7.02 -21.88
N LYS A 181 -22.99 7.91 -22.76
CA LYS A 181 -21.65 7.81 -23.37
C LYS A 181 -20.68 8.75 -22.65
N SER A 182 -19.57 8.20 -22.13
CA SER A 182 -18.44 8.97 -21.60
C SER A 182 -17.25 8.94 -22.56
N GLU A 183 -16.54 10.07 -22.70
CA GLU A 183 -15.25 10.16 -23.40
C GLU A 183 -14.06 9.85 -22.47
N HIS A 184 -14.29 9.77 -21.15
CA HIS A 184 -13.27 9.54 -20.14
C HIS A 184 -13.24 8.06 -19.73
N ILE A 185 -12.08 7.43 -19.82
CA ILE A 185 -11.92 5.96 -19.65
C ILE A 185 -11.55 5.59 -18.20
N SER A 186 -11.02 6.53 -17.42
CA SER A 186 -10.55 6.32 -16.04
C SER A 186 -11.51 6.86 -14.99
N TYR A 187 -11.54 6.21 -13.82
CA TYR A 187 -12.30 6.62 -12.64
C TYR A 187 -11.86 8.00 -12.14
N GLU A 188 -12.78 8.96 -12.08
CA GLU A 188 -12.56 10.24 -11.41
C GLU A 188 -13.00 10.12 -9.95
N SER A 189 -12.04 10.24 -9.03
CA SER A 189 -12.36 10.51 -7.64
C SER A 189 -12.81 11.98 -7.54
N GLU A 190 -14.12 12.23 -7.40
CA GLU A 190 -14.63 13.51 -6.88
C GLU A 190 -14.06 13.81 -5.48
#